data_AF-A0AAE9XBJ2-F1
#
_entry.id   AF-A0AAE9XBJ2-F1
#
_cell.length_a   1.000
_cell.length_b   1.000
_cell.length_c   1.000
_cell.angle_alpha   90.00
_cell.angle_beta   90.00
_cell.angle_gamma   90.00
#
_symmetry.space_group_name_H-M   'P 1'
#
loop_
_entity.id
_entity.type
_entity.pdbx_description
1 polymer ?
#
loop_
_entity_poly.entity_id
_entity_poly.type
_entity_poly.pdbx_seq_one_letter_code
_entity_poly.pdbx_strand_id
1 'polypeptide(L)'
;MIIVSRAIVLHNTAYNDSYSIAHLFSRESGRVSYLIPRSSKRGKSGGSLRLLISPLNELEITAEHKQHRDLHFIKEAKLCSLHGRIQSDPVRNSIALFLAEFLYLILRLPEADTNLYDFVAFSIDKLEEMDGPMANFHLAFLFRLLVPLGLIPDLQFGGSVIPRWFDPADGRFVPNAPAHGRGIPPHQSTYLQLFSRITFDNMKAFRLSRAERRQVLDYLVDYYRFHLPPFPLLKTPDILSTLFD
;
A
#
# COMPACT_ATOMS: atom_id res chain seq x y z
N MET A 1 25.27 12.75 -5.62
CA MET A 1 24.50 13.19 -6.79
C MET A 1 23.27 13.93 -6.30
N ILE A 2 22.93 15.07 -6.90
CA ILE A 2 21.64 15.73 -6.66
C ILE A 2 20.64 15.10 -7.61
N ILE A 3 19.48 14.70 -7.09
CA ILE A 3 18.38 14.17 -7.88
C ILE A 3 17.11 15.00 -7.67
N VAL A 4 16.25 15.01 -8.68
CA VAL A 4 14.88 15.51 -8.60
C VAL A 4 13.96 14.35 -8.96
N SER A 5 12.97 14.07 -8.11
CA SER A 5 12.13 12.88 -8.23
C SER A 5 10.77 13.12 -7.59
N ARG A 6 9.73 12.46 -8.11
CA ARG A 6 8.47 12.29 -7.39
C ARG A 6 8.59 11.11 -6.45
N ALA A 7 8.10 11.28 -5.21
CA ALA A 7 8.25 10.27 -4.18
C ALA A 7 7.05 10.26 -3.21
N ILE A 8 6.60 9.07 -2.87
CA ILE A 8 5.45 8.82 -1.98
C ILE A 8 5.96 8.45 -0.59
N VAL A 9 5.48 9.13 0.44
CA VAL A 9 5.85 8.84 1.84
C VAL A 9 5.19 7.55 2.30
N LEU A 10 5.99 6.55 2.69
CA LEU A 10 5.48 5.26 3.17
C LEU A 10 5.54 5.13 4.70
N HIS A 11 6.65 5.52 5.30
CA HIS A 11 6.87 5.30 6.72
C HIS A 11 7.84 6.33 7.32
N ASN A 12 7.70 6.66 8.60
CA ASN A 12 8.59 7.58 9.30
C ASN A 12 8.85 7.07 10.72
N THR A 13 10.12 6.91 11.08
CA THR A 13 10.54 6.36 12.37
C THR A 13 11.46 7.33 13.11
N ALA A 14 11.28 7.45 14.43
CA ALA A 14 12.22 8.17 15.27
C ALA A 14 13.59 7.47 15.20
N TYR A 15 14.66 8.24 14.93
CA TYR A 15 16.01 7.70 14.86
C TYR A 15 16.88 8.17 16.03
N ASN A 16 16.88 9.48 16.32
CA ASN A 16 17.50 10.07 17.50
C ASN A 16 16.82 11.41 17.85
N ASP A 17 17.39 12.16 18.79
CA ASP A 17 16.83 13.46 19.23
C ASP A 17 16.80 14.50 18.10
N SER A 18 17.71 14.37 17.13
CA SER A 18 17.87 15.33 16.03
C SER A 18 17.12 14.93 14.76
N TYR A 19 16.89 13.63 14.51
CA TYR A 19 16.40 13.12 13.23
C TYR A 19 15.37 12.00 13.38
N SER A 20 14.45 11.95 12.42
CA SER A 20 13.67 10.76 12.07
C SER A 20 14.13 10.24 10.71
N ILE A 21 13.83 8.98 10.39
CA ILE A 21 14.08 8.37 9.08
C ILE A 21 12.73 8.21 8.38
N ALA A 22 12.59 8.89 7.24
CA ALA A 22 11.45 8.71 6.35
C ALA A 22 11.81 7.76 5.21
N HIS A 23 10.98 6.76 4.99
CA HIS A 23 11.05 5.84 3.86
C HIS A 23 10.07 6.30 2.81
N LEU A 24 10.60 6.67 1.64
CA LEU A 24 9.82 7.15 0.50
C LEU A 24 9.96 6.16 -0.65
N PHE A 25 8.87 5.91 -1.37
CA PHE A 25 8.89 5.23 -2.65
C PHE A 25 9.09 6.27 -3.74
N SER A 26 10.31 6.35 -4.29
CA SER A 26 10.68 7.25 -5.38
C SER A 26 10.46 6.58 -6.72
N ARG A 27 9.93 7.35 -7.68
CA ARG A 27 9.67 6.86 -9.03
C ARG A 27 10.95 6.41 -9.75
N GLU A 28 12.05 7.14 -9.58
CA GLU A 28 13.32 6.89 -10.28
C GLU A 28 14.34 6.08 -9.45
N SER A 29 14.09 5.85 -8.16
CA SER A 29 15.08 5.20 -7.27
C SER A 29 14.49 4.13 -6.35
N GLY A 30 13.24 3.71 -6.58
CA GLY A 30 12.59 2.71 -5.75
C GLY A 30 12.43 3.19 -4.30
N ARG A 31 12.49 2.29 -3.34
CA ARG A 31 12.40 2.67 -1.92
C ARG A 31 13.72 3.28 -1.42
N VAL A 32 13.67 4.54 -0.99
CA VAL A 32 14.82 5.29 -0.49
C VAL A 32 14.55 5.84 0.91
N SER A 33 15.59 5.87 1.75
CA SER A 33 15.50 6.34 3.13
C SER A 33 16.18 7.70 3.30
N TYR A 34 15.47 8.65 3.89
CA TYR A 34 15.91 10.03 4.08
C TYR A 34 15.93 10.42 5.55
N LEU A 35 16.98 11.13 5.98
CA LEU A 35 17.05 11.74 7.29
C LEU A 35 16.25 13.04 7.31
N ILE A 36 15.27 13.11 8.21
CA ILE A 36 14.38 14.25 8.38
C ILE A 36 14.66 14.92 9.73
N PRO A 37 15.00 16.22 9.77
CA PRO A 37 15.23 16.93 11.02
C PRO A 37 13.98 16.94 11.91
N ARG A 38 14.14 16.70 13.21
CA ARG A 38 13.06 16.78 14.21
C ARG A 38 12.84 18.19 14.76
N SER A 39 13.88 19.04 14.73
CA SER A 39 13.80 20.42 15.22
C SER A 39 13.86 21.42 14.08
N SER A 40 13.07 22.49 14.19
CA SER A 40 13.06 23.61 13.24
C SER A 40 14.28 24.55 13.36
N LYS A 41 15.19 24.30 14.32
CA LYS A 41 16.28 25.22 14.70
C LYS A 41 17.38 25.37 13.65
N ARG A 42 17.43 24.51 12.62
CA ARG A 42 18.28 24.72 11.44
C ARG A 42 17.45 25.40 10.34
N GLY A 43 17.46 26.74 10.35
CA GLY A 43 17.15 27.63 9.22
C GLY A 43 15.86 27.37 8.44
N LYS A 44 14.78 28.09 8.79
CA LYS A 44 13.55 28.40 8.01
C LYS A 44 12.77 27.28 7.27
N SER A 45 13.30 26.08 7.03
CA SER A 45 12.71 25.03 6.16
C SER A 45 12.40 23.70 6.88
N GLY A 46 13.11 23.37 7.97
CA GLY A 46 12.98 22.06 8.64
C GLY A 46 11.61 21.79 9.28
N GLY A 47 10.88 22.84 9.70
CA GLY A 47 9.52 22.70 10.23
C GLY A 47 8.49 22.35 9.15
N SER A 48 8.67 22.87 7.93
CA SER A 48 7.78 22.60 6.80
C SER A 48 7.97 21.17 6.28
N LEU A 49 9.21 20.72 6.12
CA LEU A 49 9.50 19.36 5.64
C LEU A 49 8.85 18.28 6.53
N ARG A 50 8.88 18.44 7.87
CA ARG A 50 8.26 17.48 8.79
C ARG A 50 6.75 17.30 8.55
N LEU A 51 6.04 18.36 8.19
CA LEU A 51 4.60 18.31 7.92
C LEU A 51 4.30 17.58 6.60
N LEU A 52 5.23 17.66 5.65
CA LEU A 52 5.13 16.97 4.35
C LEU A 52 5.32 15.46 4.48
N ILE A 53 6.06 14.99 5.50
CA ILE A 53 6.28 13.55 5.78
C ILE A 53 5.06 12.95 6.50
N SER A 54 3.92 12.94 5.82
CA SER A 54 2.69 12.26 6.25
C SER A 54 2.38 11.09 5.29
N PRO A 55 1.77 9.99 5.77
CA PRO A 55 1.53 8.79 4.98
C PRO A 55 0.83 9.07 3.65
N LEU A 56 1.34 8.48 2.58
CA LEU A 56 0.91 8.63 1.18
C LEU A 56 0.95 10.05 0.60
N ASN A 57 1.50 11.05 1.31
CA ASN A 57 1.79 12.30 0.63
C ASN A 57 2.77 12.05 -0.52
N GLU A 58 2.39 12.50 -1.70
CA GLU A 58 3.27 12.52 -2.86
C GLU A 58 3.99 13.86 -2.94
N LEU A 59 5.31 13.80 -3.01
CA LEU A 59 6.21 14.93 -2.95
C LEU A 59 7.08 15.00 -4.21
N GLU A 60 7.27 16.19 -4.75
CA GLU A 60 8.42 16.46 -5.61
C GLU A 60 9.58 16.83 -4.71
N ILE A 61 10.64 16.03 -4.73
CA ILE A 61 11.80 16.19 -3.86
C ILE A 61 13.06 16.52 -4.69
N THR A 62 13.85 17.43 -4.15
CA THR A 62 15.26 17.59 -4.54
C THR A 62 16.11 16.99 -3.43
N ALA A 63 16.85 15.93 -3.73
CA ALA A 63 17.60 15.17 -2.73
C ALA A 63 19.09 15.01 -3.08
N GLU A 64 19.92 14.88 -2.05
CA GLU A 64 21.34 14.58 -2.18
C GLU A 64 21.59 13.11 -1.84
N HIS A 65 21.82 12.31 -2.88
CA HIS A 65 22.21 10.91 -2.76
C HIS A 65 23.73 10.81 -2.65
N LYS A 66 24.21 10.26 -1.53
CA LYS A 66 25.63 10.01 -1.31
C LYS A 66 25.95 8.59 -1.71
N GLN A 67 26.99 8.41 -2.53
CA GLN A 67 27.47 7.08 -2.91
C GLN A 67 27.83 6.28 -1.64
N HIS A 68 27.51 4.98 -1.64
CA HIS A 68 27.77 4.04 -0.53
C HIS A 68 27.09 4.36 0.80
N ARG A 69 25.98 5.11 0.81
CA ARG A 69 25.15 5.30 2.00
C ARG A 69 23.72 4.89 1.73
N ASP A 70 23.10 4.24 2.71
CA ASP A 70 21.67 3.86 2.66
C ASP A 70 20.74 4.99 3.13
N LEU A 71 21.30 6.05 3.72
CA LEU A 71 20.58 7.22 4.20
C LEU A 71 21.00 8.48 3.43
N HIS A 72 20.01 9.21 2.95
CA HIS A 72 20.17 10.43 2.16
C HIS A 72 19.49 11.63 2.81
N PHE A 73 19.65 12.82 2.21
CA PHE A 73 19.01 14.05 2.70
C PHE A 73 18.15 14.68 1.63
N ILE A 74 16.97 15.14 2.03
CA ILE A 74 16.10 15.99 1.21
C ILE A 74 16.55 17.44 1.40
N LYS A 75 16.87 18.13 0.31
CA LYS A 75 17.19 19.57 0.30
C LYS A 75 15.90 20.39 0.26
N GLU A 76 14.99 20.00 -0.62
CA GLU A 76 13.70 20.67 -0.83
C GLU A 76 12.63 19.62 -1.09
N ALA A 77 11.41 19.89 -0.63
CA ALA A 77 10.24 19.09 -0.95
C ALA A 77 9.02 19.99 -1.05
N LYS A 78 8.12 19.66 -1.98
CA LYS A 78 6.79 20.26 -2.09
C LYS A 78 5.78 19.16 -2.40
N LEU A 79 4.52 19.37 -2.00
CA LEU A 79 3.44 18.47 -2.39
C LEU A 79 3.23 18.52 -3.90
N CYS A 80 3.05 17.35 -4.53
CA CYS A 80 2.64 17.26 -5.93
C CYS A 80 1.19 17.71 -6.11
N SER A 81 0.32 17.38 -5.15
CA SER A 81 -1.10 17.73 -5.15
C SER A 81 -1.44 18.58 -3.93
N LEU A 82 -2.22 19.64 -4.11
CA LEU A 82 -2.69 20.50 -3.01
C LEU A 82 -3.96 19.95 -2.35
N HIS A 83 -4.49 18.83 -2.85
CA HIS A 83 -5.62 18.15 -2.23
C HIS A 83 -5.12 17.51 -0.93
N GLY A 84 -5.59 18.04 0.20
CA GLY A 84 -5.21 17.59 1.54
C GLY A 84 -6.27 16.70 2.18
N ARG A 85 -7.18 16.10 1.38
CA ARG A 85 -8.35 15.40 1.92
C ARG A 85 -7.95 14.12 2.62
N ILE A 86 -6.91 13.42 2.15
CA ILE A 86 -6.38 12.25 2.85
C ILE A 86 -5.96 12.63 4.28
N GLN A 87 -5.26 13.75 4.46
CA GLN A 87 -4.75 14.13 5.78
C GLN A 87 -5.83 14.75 6.69
N SER A 88 -6.85 15.38 6.11
CA SER A 88 -7.92 16.03 6.88
C SER A 88 -9.10 15.11 7.23
N ASP A 89 -9.35 14.06 6.45
CA ASP A 89 -10.46 13.13 6.64
C ASP A 89 -9.99 11.87 7.40
N PRO A 90 -10.55 11.56 8.59
CA PRO A 90 -10.11 10.43 9.39
C PRO A 90 -10.19 9.06 8.70
N VAL A 91 -11.17 8.87 7.83
CA VAL A 91 -11.38 7.60 7.11
C VAL A 91 -10.32 7.45 6.03
N ARG A 92 -10.10 8.48 5.21
CA ARG A 92 -9.03 8.47 4.18
C ARG A 92 -7.65 8.36 4.80
N ASN A 93 -7.38 9.09 5.87
CA ASN A 93 -6.09 9.03 6.57
C ASN A 93 -5.80 7.61 7.04
N SER A 94 -6.82 6.90 7.51
CA SER A 94 -6.65 5.54 8.03
C SER A 94 -6.42 4.53 6.93
N ILE A 95 -7.10 4.69 5.79
CA ILE A 95 -6.77 3.97 4.56
C ILE A 95 -5.32 4.25 4.16
N ALA A 96 -4.90 5.51 4.17
CA ALA A 96 -3.55 5.91 3.79
C ALA A 96 -2.49 5.31 4.73
N LEU A 97 -2.70 5.35 6.04
CA LEU A 97 -1.84 4.71 7.04
C LEU A 97 -1.68 3.21 6.75
N PHE A 98 -2.78 2.51 6.51
CA PHE A 98 -2.76 1.09 6.19
C PHE A 98 -1.99 0.79 4.91
N LEU A 99 -2.29 1.51 3.83
CA LEU A 99 -1.65 1.30 2.53
C LEU A 99 -0.17 1.67 2.56
N ALA A 100 0.20 2.74 3.26
CA ALA A 100 1.57 3.16 3.44
C ALA A 100 2.38 2.11 4.23
N GLU A 101 1.82 1.56 5.30
CA GLU A 101 2.42 0.44 6.04
C GLU A 101 2.55 -0.81 5.14
N PHE A 102 1.48 -1.19 4.44
CA PHE A 102 1.48 -2.35 3.56
C PHE A 102 2.58 -2.24 2.49
N LEU A 103 2.61 -1.11 1.77
CA LEU A 103 3.62 -0.81 0.75
C LEU A 103 5.03 -0.79 1.35
N TYR A 104 5.23 -0.19 2.53
CA TYR A 104 6.52 -0.19 3.21
C TYR A 104 7.04 -1.61 3.48
N LEU A 105 6.14 -2.54 3.82
CA LEU A 105 6.49 -3.92 4.11
C LEU A 105 6.83 -4.74 2.87
N ILE A 106 6.11 -4.52 1.75
CA ILE A 106 6.29 -5.30 0.51
C ILE A 106 7.39 -4.73 -0.40
N LEU A 107 7.58 -3.40 -0.43
CA LEU A 107 8.58 -2.73 -1.27
C LEU A 107 9.95 -2.78 -0.60
N ARG A 108 10.62 -3.94 -0.63
CA ARG A 108 11.89 -4.12 0.10
C ARG A 108 13.13 -3.76 -0.71
N LEU A 109 13.08 -4.00 -2.01
CA LEU A 109 14.22 -3.79 -2.89
C LEU A 109 14.30 -2.32 -3.31
N PRO A 110 15.51 -1.75 -3.43
CA PRO A 110 15.73 -0.37 -3.87
C PRO A 110 15.57 -0.19 -5.39
N GLU A 111 14.94 -1.15 -6.07
CA GLU A 111 14.78 -1.11 -7.51
C GLU A 111 13.63 -0.17 -7.87
N ALA A 112 13.89 0.70 -8.85
CA ALA A 112 12.86 1.56 -9.41
C ALA A 112 11.89 0.72 -10.23
N ASP A 113 10.60 0.89 -9.94
CA ASP A 113 9.52 0.34 -10.74
C ASP A 113 8.54 1.47 -11.01
N THR A 114 8.66 2.07 -12.20
CA THR A 114 7.83 3.20 -12.61
C THR A 114 6.37 2.78 -12.80
N ASN A 115 6.11 1.53 -13.21
CA ASN A 115 4.73 1.05 -13.41
C ASN A 115 4.02 0.89 -12.06
N LEU A 116 4.72 0.33 -11.09
CA LEU A 116 4.22 0.21 -9.73
C LEU A 116 4.07 1.59 -9.07
N TYR A 117 5.04 2.49 -9.26
CA TYR A 117 4.94 3.87 -8.79
C TYR A 117 3.69 4.56 -9.36
N ASP A 118 3.54 4.54 -10.69
CA ASP A 118 2.44 5.22 -11.38
C ASP A 118 1.08 4.63 -10.96
N PHE A 119 1.00 3.32 -10.69
CA PHE A 119 -0.19 2.70 -10.09
C PHE A 119 -0.50 3.22 -8.68
N VAL A 120 0.50 3.32 -7.80
CA VAL A 120 0.29 3.81 -6.43
C VAL A 120 -0.10 5.29 -6.45
N ALA A 121 0.59 6.12 -7.24
CA ALA A 121 0.26 7.55 -7.40
C ALA A 121 -1.18 7.73 -7.93
N PHE A 122 -1.56 7.00 -8.99
CA PHE A 122 -2.93 7.02 -9.50
C PHE A 122 -3.97 6.61 -8.45
N SER A 123 -3.64 5.62 -7.61
CA SER A 123 -4.53 5.18 -6.54
C SER A 123 -4.70 6.25 -5.46
N ILE A 124 -3.63 6.98 -5.11
CA ILE A 124 -3.69 8.11 -4.18
C ILE A 124 -4.59 9.21 -4.73
N ASP A 125 -4.43 9.56 -6.01
CA ASP A 125 -5.29 10.54 -6.68
C ASP A 125 -6.77 10.11 -6.63
N LYS A 126 -7.06 8.82 -6.86
CA LYS A 126 -8.42 8.29 -6.70
C LYS A 126 -8.95 8.48 -5.27
N LEU A 127 -8.16 8.21 -4.25
CA LEU A 127 -8.59 8.39 -2.85
C LEU A 127 -8.88 9.87 -2.51
N GLU A 128 -8.06 10.79 -3.02
CA GLU A 128 -8.24 12.24 -2.87
C GLU A 128 -9.52 12.73 -3.58
N GLU A 129 -9.72 12.33 -4.84
CA GLU A 129 -10.84 12.81 -5.67
C GLU A 129 -12.19 12.21 -5.26
N MET A 130 -12.19 10.99 -4.73
CA MET A 130 -13.41 10.25 -4.46
C MET A 130 -14.35 10.97 -3.50
N ASP A 131 -15.64 10.97 -3.86
CA ASP A 131 -16.75 11.35 -3.00
C ASP A 131 -17.62 10.14 -2.66
N GLY A 132 -18.04 10.04 -1.40
CA GLY A 132 -18.93 8.97 -0.92
C GLY A 132 -18.22 7.76 -0.31
N PRO A 133 -18.88 6.58 -0.29
CA PRO A 133 -18.40 5.42 0.46
C PRO A 133 -17.07 4.85 -0.04
N MET A 134 -16.11 4.71 0.88
CA MET A 134 -14.74 4.23 0.61
C MET A 134 -14.35 2.98 1.42
N ALA A 135 -15.32 2.30 2.04
CA ALA A 135 -15.09 1.17 2.94
C ALA A 135 -14.34 -0.01 2.28
N ASN A 136 -14.40 -0.14 0.96
CA ASN A 136 -13.73 -1.20 0.20
C ASN A 136 -12.46 -0.72 -0.54
N PHE A 137 -12.01 0.52 -0.33
CA PHE A 137 -10.89 1.09 -1.09
C PHE A 137 -9.60 0.29 -0.93
N HIS A 138 -9.27 -0.10 0.30
CA HIS A 138 -8.09 -0.90 0.59
C HIS A 138 -8.16 -2.28 -0.10
N LEU A 139 -9.32 -2.92 -0.16
CA LEU A 139 -9.49 -4.19 -0.89
C LEU A 139 -9.31 -3.98 -2.39
N ALA A 140 -9.91 -2.92 -2.93
CA ALA A 140 -9.76 -2.57 -4.34
C ALA A 140 -8.30 -2.31 -4.70
N PHE A 141 -7.60 -1.52 -3.89
CA PHE A 141 -6.17 -1.28 -4.04
C PHE A 141 -5.38 -2.59 -4.04
N LEU A 142 -5.57 -3.45 -3.04
CA LEU A 142 -4.82 -4.69 -2.90
C LEU A 142 -5.08 -5.70 -4.03
N PHE A 143 -6.30 -5.83 -4.55
CA PHE A 143 -6.54 -6.68 -5.72
C PHE A 143 -5.88 -6.11 -6.97
N ARG A 144 -5.97 -4.79 -7.18
CA ARG A 144 -5.42 -4.13 -8.37
C ARG A 144 -3.90 -4.09 -8.36
N LEU A 145 -3.29 -4.06 -7.18
CA LEU A 145 -1.84 -4.10 -6.95
C LEU A 145 -1.20 -5.43 -7.39
N LEU A 146 -1.96 -6.53 -7.47
CA LEU A 146 -1.45 -7.83 -7.93
C LEU A 146 -0.90 -7.75 -9.37
N VAL A 147 -1.51 -6.92 -10.23
CA VAL A 147 -1.13 -6.79 -11.64
C VAL A 147 0.26 -6.18 -11.82
N PRO A 148 0.56 -4.96 -11.30
CA PRO A 148 1.90 -4.39 -11.46
C PRO A 148 2.98 -5.21 -10.72
N LEU A 149 2.63 -5.99 -9.71
CA LEU A 149 3.56 -6.92 -9.05
C LEU A 149 3.76 -8.26 -9.80
N GLY A 150 2.99 -8.53 -10.87
CA GLY A 150 3.04 -9.80 -11.60
C GLY A 150 2.48 -11.00 -10.82
N LEU A 151 1.66 -10.76 -9.79
CA LEU A 151 1.13 -11.78 -8.87
C LEU A 151 -0.31 -12.16 -9.20
N ILE A 152 -0.65 -12.28 -10.48
CA ILE A 152 -2.05 -12.49 -10.92
C ILE A 152 -2.44 -13.96 -10.69
N PRO A 153 -3.43 -14.25 -9.83
CA PRO A 153 -3.89 -15.63 -9.63
C PRO A 153 -4.64 -16.16 -10.85
N ASP A 154 -4.55 -17.47 -11.07
CA ASP A 154 -5.42 -18.16 -12.02
C ASP A 154 -6.81 -18.35 -11.40
N LEU A 155 -7.68 -17.40 -11.71
CA LEU A 155 -9.06 -17.41 -11.27
C LEU A 155 -9.99 -18.07 -12.28
N GLN A 156 -9.49 -18.71 -13.33
CA GLN A 156 -10.35 -19.45 -14.25
C GLN A 156 -10.92 -20.67 -13.53
N PHE A 157 -12.23 -20.65 -13.28
CA PHE A 157 -12.95 -21.88 -13.00
C PHE A 157 -12.91 -22.66 -14.31
N GLY A 158 -12.03 -23.66 -14.42
CA GLY A 158 -11.85 -24.47 -15.64
C GLY A 158 -13.08 -25.31 -16.01
N GLY A 159 -14.21 -24.67 -16.29
CA GLY A 159 -15.49 -25.28 -16.70
C GLY A 159 -16.16 -26.17 -15.65
N SER A 160 -15.56 -26.36 -14.47
CA SER A 160 -16.06 -27.27 -13.44
C SER A 160 -17.23 -26.65 -12.67
N VAL A 161 -18.39 -27.29 -12.70
CA VAL A 161 -19.60 -26.89 -11.95
C VAL A 161 -19.42 -27.02 -10.43
N ILE A 162 -18.44 -27.81 -9.99
CA ILE A 162 -18.20 -28.11 -8.57
C ILE A 162 -17.31 -27.03 -7.95
N PRO A 163 -17.74 -26.36 -6.86
CA PRO A 163 -16.90 -25.46 -6.08
C PRO A 163 -15.62 -26.15 -5.59
N ARG A 164 -14.49 -25.46 -5.68
CA ARG A 164 -13.15 -26.00 -5.34
C ARG A 164 -12.45 -25.15 -4.30
N TRP A 165 -11.49 -25.73 -3.58
CA TRP A 165 -10.60 -24.94 -2.74
C TRP A 165 -9.78 -24.00 -3.61
N PHE A 166 -9.44 -22.81 -3.10
CA PHE A 166 -8.40 -21.99 -3.71
C PHE A 166 -7.13 -22.10 -2.89
N ASP A 167 -6.05 -22.50 -3.54
CA ASP A 167 -4.72 -22.58 -2.95
C ASP A 167 -3.98 -21.26 -3.22
N PRO A 168 -3.71 -20.44 -2.19
CA PRO A 168 -3.01 -19.18 -2.39
C PRO A 168 -1.51 -19.35 -2.69
N ALA A 169 -0.90 -20.49 -2.36
CA ALA A 169 0.49 -20.76 -2.70
C ALA A 169 0.64 -21.03 -4.20
N ASP A 170 -0.21 -21.90 -4.75
CA ASP A 170 -0.26 -22.19 -6.19
C ASP A 170 -1.01 -21.12 -6.99
N GLY A 171 -1.77 -20.25 -6.33
CA GLY A 171 -2.58 -19.21 -6.94
C GLY A 171 -3.69 -19.72 -7.85
N ARG A 172 -4.27 -20.89 -7.56
CA ARG A 172 -5.28 -21.56 -8.41
C ARG A 172 -6.27 -22.39 -7.62
N PHE A 173 -7.32 -22.86 -8.31
CA PHE A 173 -8.30 -23.78 -7.72
C PHE A 173 -7.80 -25.23 -7.67
N VAL A 174 -7.95 -25.88 -6.52
CA VAL A 174 -7.53 -27.26 -6.24
C VAL A 174 -8.70 -28.10 -5.67
N PRO A 175 -8.73 -29.43 -5.90
CA PRO A 175 -9.88 -30.26 -5.50
C PRO A 175 -10.01 -30.46 -3.97
N ASN A 176 -8.90 -30.41 -3.23
CA ASN A 176 -8.84 -30.71 -1.79
C ASN A 176 -8.25 -29.54 -1.02
N ALA A 177 -8.42 -29.52 0.30
CA ALA A 177 -7.76 -28.54 1.15
C ALA A 177 -6.23 -28.61 0.99
N PRO A 178 -5.54 -27.47 0.78
CA PRO A 178 -4.08 -27.44 0.69
C PRO A 178 -3.41 -27.96 1.97
N ALA A 179 -2.34 -28.76 1.82
CA ALA A 179 -1.65 -29.41 2.93
C ALA A 179 -1.04 -28.43 3.95
N HIS A 180 -0.69 -27.22 3.51
CA HIS A 180 -0.17 -26.15 4.36
C HIS A 180 -1.26 -25.46 5.22
N GLY A 181 -2.53 -25.88 5.11
CA GLY A 181 -3.63 -25.43 5.96
C GLY A 181 -4.12 -24.00 5.71
N ARG A 182 -3.69 -23.34 4.62
CA ARG A 182 -4.08 -21.96 4.27
C ARG A 182 -4.87 -21.88 2.96
N GLY A 183 -5.85 -22.74 2.75
CA GLY A 183 -6.74 -22.67 1.58
C GLY A 183 -8.02 -21.90 1.84
N ILE A 184 -8.59 -21.29 0.78
CA ILE A 184 -9.94 -20.72 0.82
C ILE A 184 -10.94 -21.84 0.50
N PRO A 185 -11.91 -22.13 1.38
CA PRO A 185 -12.83 -23.23 1.19
C PRO A 185 -13.81 -22.99 0.03
N PRO A 186 -14.38 -24.06 -0.57
CA PRO A 186 -15.22 -23.96 -1.76
C PRO A 186 -16.41 -23.00 -1.67
N HIS A 187 -17.06 -22.92 -0.51
CA HIS A 187 -18.21 -22.04 -0.28
C HIS A 187 -17.85 -20.55 -0.27
N GLN A 188 -16.55 -20.21 -0.14
CA GLN A 188 -16.04 -18.83 -0.16
C GLN A 188 -15.27 -18.53 -1.45
N SER A 189 -14.49 -19.51 -1.94
CA SER A 189 -13.65 -19.35 -3.12
C SER A 189 -14.45 -19.05 -4.40
N THR A 190 -15.73 -19.46 -4.44
CA THR A 190 -16.66 -19.13 -5.53
C THR A 190 -16.83 -17.62 -5.75
N TYR A 191 -16.56 -16.80 -4.74
CA TYR A 191 -16.67 -15.34 -4.84
C TYR A 191 -15.37 -14.67 -5.30
N LEU A 192 -14.24 -15.38 -5.38
CA LEU A 192 -12.94 -14.79 -5.75
C LEU A 192 -12.96 -14.14 -7.13
N GLN A 193 -13.63 -14.75 -8.11
CA GLN A 193 -13.79 -14.17 -9.45
C GLN A 193 -14.58 -12.87 -9.44
N LEU A 194 -15.57 -12.75 -8.55
CA LEU A 194 -16.34 -11.53 -8.40
C LEU A 194 -15.47 -10.46 -7.74
N PHE A 195 -14.77 -10.82 -6.66
CA PHE A 195 -13.89 -9.90 -5.94
C PHE A 195 -12.69 -9.45 -6.77
N SER A 196 -12.14 -10.29 -7.63
CA SER A 196 -11.02 -9.89 -8.50
C SER A 196 -11.39 -8.83 -9.54
N ARG A 197 -12.69 -8.61 -9.77
CA ARG A 197 -13.22 -7.55 -10.65
C ARG A 197 -13.44 -6.23 -9.91
N ILE A 198 -13.12 -6.15 -8.62
CA ILE A 198 -13.23 -4.91 -7.87
C ILE A 198 -12.27 -3.85 -8.44
N THR A 199 -12.76 -2.63 -8.59
CA THR A 199 -12.03 -1.45 -9.04
C THR A 199 -12.41 -0.24 -8.19
N PHE A 200 -11.65 0.85 -8.27
CA PHE A 200 -12.01 2.09 -7.58
C PHE A 200 -13.38 2.63 -7.99
N ASP A 201 -13.81 2.38 -9.24
CA ASP A 201 -15.09 2.87 -9.76
C ASP A 201 -16.28 2.02 -9.30
N ASN A 202 -16.10 0.71 -9.15
CA ASN A 202 -17.19 -0.23 -8.85
C ASN A 202 -17.22 -0.74 -7.41
N MET A 203 -16.20 -0.49 -6.59
CA MET A 203 -16.08 -1.06 -5.24
C MET A 203 -17.26 -0.72 -4.31
N LYS A 204 -17.97 0.39 -4.57
CA LYS A 204 -19.19 0.79 -3.85
C LYS A 204 -20.37 -0.17 -4.05
N ALA A 205 -20.36 -0.97 -5.12
CA ALA A 205 -21.38 -1.97 -5.41
C ALA A 205 -21.20 -3.24 -4.57
N PHE A 206 -20.00 -3.47 -4.01
CA PHE A 206 -19.71 -4.61 -3.15
C PHE A 206 -20.21 -4.32 -1.74
N ARG A 207 -21.40 -4.85 -1.39
CA ARG A 207 -21.99 -4.69 -0.06
C ARG A 207 -21.40 -5.69 0.91
N LEU A 208 -20.20 -5.39 1.42
CA LEU A 208 -19.50 -6.23 2.39
C LEU A 208 -19.67 -5.69 3.81
N SER A 209 -20.10 -6.58 4.69
CA SER A 209 -20.01 -6.39 6.14
C SER A 209 -18.56 -6.24 6.58
N ARG A 210 -18.37 -5.76 7.82
CA ARG A 210 -17.04 -5.65 8.44
C ARG A 210 -16.33 -7.01 8.51
N ALA A 211 -17.07 -8.07 8.87
CA ALA A 211 -16.53 -9.42 8.97
C ALA A 211 -16.06 -9.94 7.60
N GLU A 212 -16.87 -9.74 6.55
CA GLU A 212 -16.51 -10.15 5.19
C GLU A 212 -15.30 -9.36 4.67
N ARG A 213 -15.25 -8.04 4.87
CA ARG A 213 -14.07 -7.23 4.49
C ARG A 213 -12.81 -7.72 5.17
N ARG A 214 -12.89 -8.02 6.47
CA ARG A 214 -11.75 -8.54 7.24
C ARG A 214 -11.29 -9.88 6.70
N GLN A 215 -12.22 -10.79 6.43
CA GLN A 215 -11.91 -12.10 5.88
C GLN A 215 -11.26 -12.01 4.49
N VAL A 216 -11.78 -11.16 3.59
CA VAL A 216 -11.17 -10.93 2.27
C VAL A 216 -9.76 -10.34 2.41
N LEU A 217 -9.57 -9.40 3.34
CA LEU A 217 -8.26 -8.83 3.63
C LEU A 217 -7.28 -9.90 4.13
N ASP A 218 -7.69 -10.75 5.06
CA ASP A 218 -6.84 -11.82 5.60
C ASP A 218 -6.41 -12.79 4.48
N TYR A 219 -7.33 -13.16 3.57
CA TYR A 219 -6.99 -13.98 2.39
C TYR A 219 -6.02 -13.30 1.43
N LEU A 220 -6.22 -12.01 1.15
CA LEU A 220 -5.29 -11.24 0.30
C LEU A 220 -3.90 -11.17 0.92
N VAL A 221 -3.80 -10.87 2.22
CA VAL A 221 -2.52 -10.79 2.93
C VAL A 221 -1.82 -12.15 2.93
N ASP A 222 -2.55 -13.24 3.15
CA ASP A 222 -1.98 -14.59 3.07
C ASP A 222 -1.50 -14.91 1.64
N TYR A 223 -2.24 -14.54 0.60
CA TYR A 223 -1.77 -14.64 -0.78
C TYR A 223 -0.45 -13.88 -0.99
N TYR A 224 -0.39 -12.60 -0.58
CA TYR A 224 0.84 -11.82 -0.66
C TYR A 224 2.02 -12.48 0.07
N ARG A 225 1.80 -13.14 1.21
CA ARG A 225 2.85 -13.83 1.96
C ARG A 225 3.41 -15.07 1.27
N PHE A 226 2.63 -15.74 0.43
CA PHE A 226 3.12 -16.87 -0.36
C PHE A 226 3.99 -16.41 -1.54
N HIS A 227 3.72 -15.23 -2.08
CA HIS A 227 4.35 -14.75 -3.33
C HIS A 227 5.43 -13.69 -3.13
N LEU A 228 5.53 -13.08 -1.94
CA LEU A 228 6.52 -12.05 -1.62
C LEU A 228 7.46 -12.48 -0.49
N PRO A 229 8.65 -11.85 -0.37
CA PRO A 229 9.55 -12.09 0.76
C PRO A 229 8.82 -11.91 2.11
N PRO A 230 9.14 -12.75 3.12
CA PRO A 230 8.41 -12.73 4.40
C PRO A 230 8.32 -11.35 5.04
N PHE A 231 7.11 -10.89 5.31
CA PHE A 231 6.84 -9.61 5.97
C PHE A 231 6.04 -9.75 7.28
N PRO A 232 6.33 -8.89 8.28
CA PRO A 232 5.70 -8.97 9.58
C PRO A 232 4.20 -8.75 9.49
N LEU A 233 3.50 -9.07 10.59
CA LEU A 233 2.09 -8.71 10.74
C LEU A 233 1.92 -7.20 10.61
N LEU A 234 0.94 -6.80 9.79
CA LEU A 234 0.51 -5.41 9.68
C LEU A 234 0.00 -4.97 11.06
N LYS A 235 0.42 -3.79 11.54
CA LYS A 235 -0.05 -3.23 12.82
C LYS A 235 -1.35 -2.45 12.67
N THR A 236 -1.64 -1.97 11.46
CA THR A 236 -2.83 -1.17 11.11
C THR A 236 -4.17 -1.92 10.92
N PRO A 237 -4.28 -3.26 10.80
CA PRO A 237 -5.58 -3.93 10.61
C PRO A 237 -6.59 -3.62 11.71
N ASP A 238 -6.12 -3.35 12.94
CA ASP A 238 -6.98 -3.02 14.07
C ASP A 238 -7.58 -1.61 13.92
N ILE A 239 -6.82 -0.65 13.38
CA ILE A 239 -7.24 0.75 13.17
C ILE A 239 -8.30 0.84 12.06
N LEU A 240 -8.10 0.16 10.93
CA LEU A 240 -9.13 0.11 9.89
C LEU A 240 -10.42 -0.56 10.40
N SER A 241 -10.28 -1.56 11.27
CA SER A 241 -11.45 -2.23 11.82
C SER A 241 -12.29 -1.29 12.68
N THR A 242 -11.69 -0.36 13.43
CA THR A 242 -12.40 0.59 14.31
C THR A 242 -13.08 1.75 13.60
N LEU A 243 -12.78 2.01 12.32
CA LEU A 243 -13.23 3.23 11.63
C LEU A 243 -14.31 3.03 10.57
N PHE A 244 -14.60 1.78 10.21
CA PHE A 244 -15.67 1.43 9.27
C PHE A 244 -16.86 0.78 9.98
N ASP A 245 -17.18 1.26 11.18
CA ASP A 245 -18.39 0.97 11.95
C ASP A 245 -19.61 1.68 11.36
#